data_AF-A0A2W6ZAF3-F1
#
_entry.id   AF-A0A2W6ZAF3-F1
#
_cell.length_a   1.000
_cell.length_b   1.000
_cell.length_c   1.000
_cell.angle_alpha   90.00
_cell.angle_beta   90.00
_cell.angle_gamma   90.00
#
_symmetry.space_group_name_H-M   'P 1'
#
loop_
_entity.id
_entity.type
_entity.pdbx_description
1 polymer ?
#
loop_
_entity_poly.entity_id
_entity_poly.type
_entity_poly.pdbx_seq_one_letter_code
_entity_poly.pdbx_strand_id
1 'polypeptide(L)'
;MDDFLKECKSFVGHVPFIKDIVTLFYTMTDPRTPIQAKLCILAALTYFLSPADAIPDVIVAVGFTDDATVASTTFLTVTPCVTEEHRLKAEEFFAS
;
A
#
# COMPACT_ATOMS: atom_id res chain seq x y z
N MET A 1 5.76 -13.24 3.55
CA MET A 1 5.73 -11.80 3.86
C MET A 1 7.12 -11.20 3.71
N ASP A 2 8.14 -11.94 4.15
CA ASP A 2 9.56 -11.65 3.93
C ASP A 2 9.96 -11.60 2.44
N ASP A 3 9.35 -12.45 1.59
CA ASP A 3 9.55 -12.39 0.13
C ASP A 3 9.15 -11.04 -0.48
N PHE A 4 8.03 -10.45 -0.04
CA PHE A 4 7.58 -9.15 -0.52
C PHE A 4 8.60 -8.04 -0.17
N LEU A 5 9.09 -8.06 1.06
CA LEU A 5 10.09 -7.10 1.54
C LEU A 5 11.42 -7.27 0.81
N LYS A 6 11.84 -8.51 0.51
CA LYS A 6 13.01 -8.79 -0.33
C LYS A 6 12.84 -8.30 -1.77
N GLU A 7 11.67 -8.52 -2.36
CA GLU A 7 11.33 -8.01 -3.70
C GLU A 7 11.43 -6.48 -3.73
N CYS A 8 10.90 -5.80 -2.69
CA CYS A 8 10.99 -4.35 -2.55
C CYS A 8 12.45 -3.85 -2.49
N LYS A 9 13.37 -4.59 -1.85
CA LYS A 9 14.81 -4.26 -1.88
C LYS A 9 15.39 -4.32 -3.30
N SER A 10 14.94 -5.24 -4.15
CA SER A 10 15.39 -5.33 -5.55
C SER A 10 14.95 -4.14 -6.41
N PHE A 11 13.80 -3.54 -6.07
CA PHE A 11 13.27 -2.36 -6.76
C PHE A 11 13.84 -1.02 -6.27
N VAL A 12 14.73 -1.02 -5.26
CA VAL A 12 15.42 0.18 -4.79
C VAL A 12 16.26 0.78 -5.92
N GLY A 13 15.85 1.95 -6.41
CA GLY A 13 16.48 2.65 -7.53
C GLY A 13 15.79 2.48 -8.88
N HIS A 14 14.92 1.46 -9.04
CA HIS A 14 14.07 1.31 -10.21
C HIS A 14 12.73 2.03 -10.04
N VAL A 15 12.22 2.07 -8.80
CA VAL A 15 10.94 2.66 -8.47
C VAL A 15 11.14 3.76 -7.42
N PRO A 16 10.82 5.03 -7.73
CA PRO A 16 11.09 6.15 -6.84
C PRO A 16 10.26 6.14 -5.55
N PHE A 17 9.11 5.44 -5.54
CA PHE A 17 8.18 5.34 -4.42
C PHE A 17 8.26 4.01 -3.66
N ILE A 18 9.33 3.22 -3.85
CA ILE A 18 9.46 1.91 -3.17
C ILE A 18 9.52 2.03 -1.65
N LYS A 19 10.06 3.15 -1.15
CA LYS A 19 10.10 3.47 0.28
C LYS A 19 8.71 3.71 0.85
N ASP A 20 7.85 4.38 0.09
CA ASP A 20 6.45 4.60 0.46
C ASP A 20 5.68 3.27 0.48
N ILE A 21 5.96 2.36 -0.45
CA ILE A 21 5.34 1.01 -0.47
C ILE A 21 5.66 0.23 0.81
N VAL A 22 6.92 0.22 1.23
CA VAL A 22 7.33 -0.45 2.48
C VAL A 22 6.74 0.28 3.71
N THR A 23 6.64 1.60 3.67
CA THR A 23 5.97 2.39 4.72
C THR A 23 4.50 2.02 4.86
N LEU A 24 3.78 1.90 3.74
CA LEU A 24 2.38 1.48 3.71
C LEU A 24 2.24 0.06 4.21
N PHE A 25 3.14 -0.84 3.81
CA PHE A 25 3.18 -2.20 4.33
C PHE A 25 3.27 -2.24 5.86
N TYR A 26 4.19 -1.47 6.47
CA TYR A 26 4.25 -1.35 7.94
C TYR A 26 2.99 -0.70 8.54
N THR A 27 2.44 0.31 7.87
CA THR A 27 1.18 0.95 8.28
C THR A 27 0.01 -0.05 8.32
N MET A 28 -0.05 -0.98 7.35
CA MET A 28 -1.07 -2.04 7.32
C MET A 28 -0.90 -3.04 8.47
N THR A 29 0.34 -3.31 8.88
CA THR A 29 0.63 -4.22 10.00
C THR A 29 0.32 -3.62 11.37
N ASP A 30 0.20 -2.30 11.49
CA ASP A 30 -0.12 -1.65 12.76
C ASP A 30 -1.59 -1.97 13.17
N PRO A 31 -1.84 -2.54 14.37
CA PRO A 31 -3.20 -2.76 14.87
C PRO A 31 -4.02 -1.47 15.03
N ARG A 32 -3.38 -0.31 15.20
CA ARG A 32 -4.02 1.02 15.32
C ARG A 32 -4.57 1.54 14.00
N THR A 33 -4.13 1.00 12.87
CA THR A 33 -4.60 1.41 11.55
C THR A 33 -6.04 0.88 11.34
N PRO A 34 -6.99 1.75 10.94
CA PRO A 34 -8.36 1.33 10.68
C PRO A 34 -8.43 0.32 9.53
N ILE A 35 -9.38 -0.62 9.61
CA ILE A 35 -9.52 -1.72 8.63
C ILE A 35 -9.69 -1.17 7.21
N GLN A 36 -10.39 -0.04 7.04
CA GLN A 36 -10.54 0.64 5.75
C GLN A 36 -9.18 1.03 5.15
N ALA A 37 -8.30 1.65 5.95
CA ALA A 37 -6.97 2.01 5.49
C ALA A 37 -6.12 0.77 5.16
N LYS A 38 -6.25 -0.30 5.96
CA LYS A 38 -5.58 -1.58 5.68
C LYS A 38 -6.02 -2.19 4.35
N LEU A 39 -7.32 -2.19 4.06
CA LEU A 39 -7.86 -2.69 2.79
C LEU A 39 -7.36 -1.88 1.60
N CYS A 40 -7.27 -0.56 1.73
CA CYS A 40 -6.76 0.30 0.66
C CYS A 40 -5.27 0.12 0.42
N ILE A 41 -4.49 -0.03 1.50
CA ILE A 41 -3.06 -0.38 1.38
C ILE A 41 -2.92 -1.74 0.70
N LEU A 42 -3.69 -2.75 1.13
CA LEU A 42 -3.66 -4.07 0.53
C LEU A 42 -3.95 -4.01 -0.98
N ALA A 43 -4.98 -3.26 -1.39
CA ALA A 43 -5.30 -3.06 -2.80
C ALA A 43 -4.15 -2.40 -3.58
N ALA A 44 -3.52 -1.37 -3.01
CA ALA A 44 -2.37 -0.70 -3.62
C ALA A 44 -1.15 -1.63 -3.74
N LEU A 45 -0.90 -2.48 -2.73
CA LEU A 45 0.17 -3.47 -2.75
C LEU A 45 -0.08 -4.57 -3.79
N THR A 46 -1.31 -5.09 -3.87
CA THR A 46 -1.71 -6.09 -4.88
C THR A 46 -1.56 -5.53 -6.30
N TYR A 47 -1.94 -4.26 -6.51
CA TYR A 47 -1.71 -3.57 -7.78
C TYR A 47 -0.23 -3.45 -8.13
N PHE A 48 0.63 -3.18 -7.14
CA PHE A 48 2.07 -3.07 -7.37
C PHE A 48 2.72 -4.40 -7.78
N LEU A 49 2.29 -5.51 -7.18
CA LEU A 49 2.79 -6.86 -7.49
C LEU A 49 2.36 -7.34 -8.88
N SER A 50 1.13 -7.08 -9.29
CA SER A 50 0.61 -7.49 -10.60
C SER A 50 -0.37 -6.46 -11.17
N PRO A 51 0.13 -5.35 -11.74
CA PRO A 51 -0.73 -4.28 -12.22
C PRO A 51 -1.61 -4.73 -13.39
N ALA A 52 -1.16 -5.68 -14.22
CA ALA A 52 -1.90 -6.14 -15.39
C ALA A 52 -3.07 -7.07 -15.06
N ASP A 53 -2.99 -7.85 -13.97
CA ASP A 53 -4.00 -8.81 -13.53
C ASP A 53 -4.99 -8.17 -12.54
N ALA A 54 -4.51 -7.24 -11.70
CA ALA A 54 -5.35 -6.54 -10.75
C ALA A 54 -6.31 -5.53 -11.39
N ILE A 55 -5.96 -4.92 -12.53
CA ILE A 55 -6.85 -3.97 -13.22
C ILE A 55 -8.14 -4.66 -13.70
N PRO A 56 -8.10 -5.78 -14.46
CA PRO A 56 -9.29 -6.51 -14.88
C PRO A 56 -10.14 -7.02 -13.71
N ASP A 57 -9.55 -7.70 -12.72
CA ASP A 57 -10.28 -8.30 -11.59
C ASP A 57 -10.89 -7.25 -10.66
N VAL A 58 -10.19 -6.14 -10.39
CA VAL A 58 -10.73 -5.04 -9.57
C VAL A 58 -11.84 -4.30 -10.31
N ILE A 59 -11.70 -4.04 -11.60
CA ILE A 59 -12.75 -3.37 -12.39
C ILE A 59 -14.00 -4.25 -12.49
N VAL A 60 -13.84 -5.57 -12.65
CA VAL A 60 -14.98 -6.50 -12.69
C VAL A 60 -15.61 -6.69 -11.31
N ALA A 61 -14.82 -6.70 -10.23
CA ALA A 61 -15.33 -6.78 -8.85
C ALA A 61 -15.99 -5.49 -8.35
N VAL A 62 -15.50 -4.32 -8.80
CA VAL A 62 -15.97 -2.97 -8.42
C VAL A 62 -16.99 -2.41 -9.43
N GLY A 63 -17.36 -3.19 -10.44
CA GLY A 63 -18.10 -2.72 -11.62
C GLY A 63 -19.54 -2.25 -11.47
N PHE A 64 -20.06 -1.85 -10.29
CA PHE A 64 -21.46 -1.36 -10.22
C PHE A 64 -21.82 -0.18 -9.31
N THR A 65 -20.93 0.44 -8.50
CA THR A 65 -21.38 1.54 -7.62
C THR A 65 -20.30 2.58 -7.27
N ASP A 66 -20.40 3.79 -7.84
CA ASP A 66 -19.89 5.10 -7.36
C ASP A 66 -18.38 5.27 -7.04
N ASP A 67 -17.52 5.39 -8.07
CA ASP A 67 -16.04 5.31 -7.97
C ASP A 67 -15.34 6.54 -7.34
N ALA A 68 -15.87 7.76 -7.52
CA ALA A 68 -15.18 8.96 -7.06
C ALA A 68 -15.25 9.17 -5.54
N THR A 69 -16.34 8.71 -4.91
CA THR A 69 -16.59 8.93 -3.47
C THR A 69 -15.73 8.00 -2.63
N VAL A 70 -15.66 6.72 -2.99
CA VAL A 70 -14.89 5.71 -2.26
C VAL A 70 -13.39 6.03 -2.28
N ALA A 71 -12.82 6.35 -3.45
CA ALA A 71 -11.41 6.72 -3.57
C ALA A 71 -11.06 7.96 -2.72
N SER A 72 -11.92 8.98 -2.72
CA SER A 72 -11.72 10.21 -1.94
C SER A 72 -11.77 9.95 -0.43
N THR A 73 -12.74 9.15 0.05
CA THR A 73 -12.83 8.77 1.46
C THR A 73 -11.64 7.92 1.88
N THR A 74 -11.21 6.99 1.04
CA THR A 74 -10.00 6.20 1.26
C THR A 74 -8.75 7.06 1.45
N PHE A 75 -8.49 8.00 0.53
CA PHE A 75 -7.33 8.88 0.65
C PHE A 75 -7.37 9.69 1.95
N LEU A 76 -8.52 10.30 2.27
CA LEU A 76 -8.71 11.06 3.51
C LEU A 76 -8.53 10.20 4.78
N THR A 77 -8.81 8.89 4.70
CA THR A 77 -8.71 7.97 5.84
C THR A 77 -7.29 7.43 5.99
N VAL A 78 -6.58 7.18 4.90
CA VAL A 78 -5.23 6.60 4.90
C VAL A 78 -4.16 7.64 5.26
N THR A 79 -4.27 8.86 4.71
CA THR A 79 -3.27 9.92 4.94
C THR A 79 -2.96 10.18 6.42
N PRO A 80 -3.94 10.32 7.34
CA PRO A 80 -3.64 10.54 8.76
C PRO A 80 -3.12 9.29 9.49
N CYS A 81 -3.23 8.09 8.90
CA CYS A 81 -2.74 6.84 9.51
C CYS A 81 -1.26 6.55 9.19
N VAL A 82 -0.70 7.21 8.17
CA VAL A 82 0.73 7.13 7.89
C VAL A 82 1.46 8.02 8.90
N THR A 83 2.07 7.40 9.91
CA THR A 83 2.83 8.09 10.94
C THR A 83 4.33 8.12 10.60
N GLU A 84 5.06 9.04 11.25
CA GLU A 84 6.52 9.12 11.16
C GLU A 84 7.18 7.78 11.56
N GLU A 85 6.61 7.05 12.53
CA GLU A 85 7.11 5.75 12.98
C GLU A 85 7.09 4.70 11.87
N HIS A 86 6.05 4.70 11.01
CA HIS A 86 5.97 3.79 9.87
C HIS A 86 7.03 4.10 8.82
N ARG A 87 7.34 5.39 8.62
CA ARG A 87 8.38 5.84 7.70
C ARG A 87 9.77 5.43 8.20
N LEU A 88 10.04 5.63 9.50
CA LEU A 88 11.31 5.25 10.12
C LEU A 88 11.56 3.73 10.01
N LYS A 89 10.54 2.90 10.28
CA LYS A 89 10.65 1.44 10.10
C LYS A 89 10.98 1.05 8.66
N ALA A 90 10.40 1.74 7.69
CA ALA A 90 10.74 1.52 6.29
C ALA A 90 12.19 1.92 5.97
N GLU A 91 12.66 3.06 6.50
CA GLU A 91 14.05 3.49 6.32
C GLU A 91 15.06 2.52 6.95
N GLU A 92 14.80 2.07 8.19
CA GLU A 92 15.64 1.06 8.86
C GLU A 92 15.71 -0.24 8.05
N PHE A 93 14.59 -0.68 7.48
CA PHE A 93 14.55 -1.87 6.64
C PHE A 93 15.49 -1.77 5.42
N PHE A 94 15.56 -0.59 4.78
CA PHE A 94 16.45 -0.35 3.64
C PHE A 94 17.91 -0.05 4.04
N ALA A 95 18.15 0.42 5.27
CA ALA A 95 19.48 0.65 5.81
C ALA A 95 20.18 -0.64 6.29
N SER A 96 19.40 -1.70 6.54
CA SER A 96 19.84 -3.07 6.85
C SER A 96 20.23 -3.88 5.61
#